data_AF-A0A3C0K3U9-F1
#
_entry.id   AF-A0A3C0K3U9-F1
#
_cell.length_a   1.000
_cell.length_b   1.000
_cell.length_c   1.000
_cell.angle_alpha   90.00
_cell.angle_beta   90.00
_cell.angle_gamma   90.00
#
_symmetry.space_group_name_H-M   'P 1'
#
loop_
_entity.id
_entity.type
_entity.pdbx_description
1 polymer ?
#
loop_
_entity_poly.entity_id
_entity_poly.type
_entity_poly.pdbx_seq_one_letter_code
_entity_poly.pdbx_strand_id
1 'polypeptide(L)'
;MNIKPLLAEFIGTFALVFIGAGAASIGGTLLVVALAHGLVVMSFIYTYGQHSGTHINPAVTIGLMVTGHIKITNAIMYIIMQIMGAITASALLSFILGGSDSGLGATQFNPESLTSTQAIIIESILTFFLVNSIMNTVIN
;
A
#
# COMPACT_ATOMS: atom_id res chain seq x y z
N MET A 1 -15.97 13.13 -10.67
CA MET A 1 -15.08 11.95 -10.67
C MET A 1 -15.94 10.71 -10.70
N ASN A 2 -15.58 9.67 -11.45
CA ASN A 2 -16.32 8.40 -11.41
C ASN A 2 -16.13 7.76 -10.03
N ILE A 3 -17.14 7.05 -9.51
CA ILE A 3 -17.06 6.37 -8.21
C ILE A 3 -16.26 5.07 -8.28
N LYS A 4 -16.23 4.41 -9.45
CA LYS A 4 -15.54 3.11 -9.61
C LYS A 4 -14.04 3.17 -9.27
N PRO A 5 -13.26 4.17 -9.73
CA PRO A 5 -11.85 4.27 -9.38
C PRO A 5 -11.63 4.53 -7.89
N LEU A 6 -12.51 5.31 -7.25
CA LEU A 6 -12.43 5.58 -5.81
C LEU A 6 -12.66 4.32 -4.97
N LEU A 7 -13.65 3.51 -5.36
CA LEU A 7 -13.91 2.22 -4.70
C LEU A 7 -12.77 1.23 -4.96
N ALA A 8 -12.19 1.22 -6.16
CA ALA A 8 -11.03 0.38 -6.46
C ALA A 8 -9.84 0.70 -5.54
N GLU A 9 -9.53 1.98 -5.33
CA GLU A 9 -8.45 2.40 -4.43
C GLU A 9 -8.73 2.04 -2.97
N PHE A 10 -9.97 2.21 -2.51
CA PHE A 10 -10.36 1.80 -1.15
C PHE A 10 -10.24 0.29 -0.93
N ILE A 11 -10.88 -0.51 -1.81
CA ILE A 11 -10.91 -1.97 -1.69
C ILE A 11 -9.51 -2.53 -1.87
N GLY A 12 -8.72 -1.98 -2.79
CA GLY A 12 -7.35 -2.40 -3.02
C GLY A 12 -6.42 -2.12 -1.85
N THR A 13 -6.46 -0.91 -1.27
CA THR A 13 -5.64 -0.63 -0.09
C THR A 13 -6.14 -1.40 1.14
N PHE A 14 -7.45 -1.59 1.28
CA PHE A 14 -8.01 -2.46 2.33
C PHE A 14 -7.42 -3.87 2.21
N ALA A 15 -7.46 -4.49 1.02
CA ALA A 15 -6.94 -5.83 0.81
C ALA A 15 -5.43 -5.92 1.04
N LEU A 16 -4.67 -4.93 0.57
CA LEU A 16 -3.23 -4.83 0.77
C LEU A 16 -2.87 -4.86 2.26
N VAL A 17 -3.52 -4.03 3.08
CA VAL A 17 -3.28 -3.97 4.52
C VAL A 17 -3.81 -5.21 5.21
N PHE A 18 -5.05 -5.62 4.92
CA PHE A 18 -5.69 -6.75 5.61
C PHE A 18 -4.91 -8.06 5.41
N ILE A 19 -4.44 -8.33 4.20
CA ILE A 19 -3.73 -9.57 3.87
C ILE A 19 -2.24 -9.45 4.20
N GLY A 20 -1.58 -8.37 3.77
CA GLY A 20 -0.15 -8.19 3.95
C GLY A 20 0.24 -7.94 5.41
N ALA A 21 -0.36 -6.93 6.04
CA ALA A 21 -0.11 -6.63 7.45
C ALA A 21 -0.72 -7.71 8.37
N GLY A 22 -1.83 -8.32 7.95
CA GLY A 22 -2.39 -9.49 8.62
C GLY A 22 -1.42 -10.68 8.68
N ALA A 23 -0.75 -11.00 7.56
CA ALA A 23 0.26 -12.06 7.51
C ALA A 23 1.44 -11.78 8.46
N ALA A 24 1.87 -10.52 8.58
CA ALA A 24 2.89 -10.13 9.56
C ALA A 24 2.38 -10.26 11.00
N SER A 25 1.13 -9.83 11.25
CA SER A 25 0.50 -9.81 12.58
C SER A 25 0.34 -11.21 13.19
N ILE A 26 0.24 -12.25 12.36
CA ILE A 26 0.12 -13.65 12.79
C ILE A 26 1.47 -14.38 12.85
N GLY A 27 2.60 -13.65 12.76
CA GLY A 27 3.94 -14.23 12.86
C GLY A 27 4.48 -14.83 11.56
N GLY A 28 3.99 -14.36 10.40
CA GLY A 28 4.53 -14.78 9.10
C GLY A 28 6.03 -14.48 8.97
N THR A 29 6.77 -15.39 8.34
CA THR A 29 8.19 -15.16 8.04
C THR A 29 8.34 -14.05 7.00
N LEU A 30 9.55 -13.47 6.88
CA LEU A 30 9.85 -12.43 5.90
C LEU A 30 9.40 -12.82 4.47
N LEU A 31 9.64 -14.07 4.07
CA LEU A 31 9.24 -14.57 2.76
C LEU A 31 7.70 -14.60 2.61
N VAL A 32 6.99 -15.09 3.63
CA VAL A 32 5.52 -15.17 3.61
C VAL A 32 4.91 -13.77 3.54
N VAL A 33 5.40 -12.84 4.35
CA VAL A 33 4.92 -11.45 4.36
C VAL A 33 5.22 -10.76 3.03
N ALA A 34 6.41 -10.94 2.47
CA ALA A 34 6.77 -10.37 1.16
C ALA A 34 5.88 -10.91 0.03
N LEU A 35 5.64 -12.23 0.01
CA LEU A 35 4.74 -12.85 -0.97
C LEU A 35 3.29 -12.42 -0.79
N ALA A 36 2.80 -12.30 0.45
CA ALA A 36 1.44 -11.86 0.73
C ALA A 36 1.18 -10.44 0.17
N HIS A 37 2.10 -9.50 0.42
CA HIS A 37 2.00 -8.15 -0.15
C HIS A 37 2.10 -8.17 -1.68
N GLY A 38 3.13 -8.85 -2.23
CA GLY A 38 3.37 -8.86 -3.67
C GLY A 38 2.22 -9.47 -4.47
N LEU A 39 1.69 -10.62 -4.03
CA LEU A 39 0.61 -11.32 -4.71
C LEU A 39 -0.72 -10.55 -4.65
N VAL A 40 -1.00 -9.84 -3.55
CA VAL A 40 -2.19 -9.00 -3.46
C VAL A 40 -2.09 -7.80 -4.40
N VAL A 41 -0.95 -7.11 -4.42
CA VAL A 41 -0.74 -6.01 -5.37
C VAL A 41 -0.90 -6.52 -6.81
N MET A 42 -0.26 -7.63 -7.17
CA MET A 42 -0.39 -8.24 -8.51
C MET A 42 -1.85 -8.56 -8.85
N SER A 43 -2.57 -9.25 -7.95
CA SER A 43 -3.96 -9.66 -8.17
C SER A 43 -4.87 -8.45 -8.37
N PHE A 44 -4.67 -7.38 -7.60
CA PHE A 44 -5.49 -6.18 -7.71
C PHE A 44 -5.14 -5.34 -8.93
N ILE A 45 -3.88 -5.33 -9.40
CA ILE A 45 -3.52 -4.73 -10.68
C ILE A 45 -4.31 -5.40 -11.81
N TYR A 46 -4.38 -6.74 -11.85
CA TYR A 46 -5.18 -7.44 -12.86
C TYR A 46 -6.69 -7.25 -12.71
N THR A 47 -7.18 -7.06 -11.49
CA THR A 47 -8.62 -6.92 -11.21
C THR A 47 -9.14 -5.49 -11.45
N TYR A 48 -8.40 -4.50 -10.97
CA TYR A 48 -8.84 -3.10 -10.90
C TYR A 48 -7.96 -2.14 -11.73
N GLY A 49 -6.91 -2.62 -12.40
CA GLY A 49 -6.01 -1.78 -13.21
C GLY A 49 -6.76 -0.93 -14.24
N GLN A 50 -7.74 -1.51 -14.94
CA GLN A 50 -8.58 -0.81 -15.92
C GLN A 50 -9.50 0.27 -15.31
N HIS A 51 -9.71 0.23 -13.99
CA HIS A 51 -10.63 1.13 -13.29
C HIS A 51 -9.90 2.35 -12.72
N SER A 52 -8.86 2.14 -11.92
CA SER A 52 -8.12 3.23 -11.25
C SER A 52 -6.65 3.32 -11.60
N GLY A 53 -6.09 2.33 -12.30
CA GLY A 53 -4.64 2.10 -12.36
C GLY A 53 -4.12 1.31 -11.16
N THR A 54 -4.96 1.03 -10.15
CA THR A 54 -4.63 0.33 -8.89
C THR A 54 -3.39 0.93 -8.23
N HIS A 55 -3.47 2.21 -7.86
CA HIS A 55 -2.32 2.84 -7.19
C HIS A 55 -2.14 2.24 -5.80
N ILE A 56 -3.24 2.13 -5.06
CA ILE A 56 -3.41 1.52 -3.72
C ILE A 56 -2.36 1.94 -2.69
N ASN A 57 -1.67 3.06 -2.96
CA ASN A 57 -0.51 3.56 -2.24
C ASN A 57 -0.38 5.08 -2.50
N PRO A 58 -0.32 5.90 -1.44
CA PRO A 58 -0.16 7.35 -1.58
C PRO A 58 1.13 7.78 -2.29
N ALA A 59 2.26 7.11 -2.02
CA ALA A 59 3.54 7.43 -2.66
C ALA A 59 3.51 7.14 -4.17
N VAL A 60 2.89 6.04 -4.58
CA VAL A 60 2.64 5.72 -6.00
C VAL A 60 1.76 6.80 -6.64
N THR A 61 0.68 7.19 -5.96
CA THR A 61 -0.24 8.23 -6.44
C THR A 61 0.46 9.58 -6.61
N ILE A 62 1.32 9.95 -5.65
CA ILE A 62 2.13 11.17 -5.73
C ILE A 62 3.13 11.08 -6.88
N GLY A 63 3.82 9.95 -7.06
CA GLY A 63 4.75 9.74 -8.18
C GLY A 63 4.08 9.92 -9.54
N LEU A 64 2.90 9.34 -9.72
CA LEU A 64 2.08 9.51 -10.93
C LEU A 64 1.56 10.94 -11.09
N MET A 65 1.25 11.63 -9.98
CA MET A 65 0.78 13.02 -10.01
C MET A 65 1.90 13.97 -10.45
N VAL A 66 3.11 13.85 -9.90
CA VAL A 66 4.26 14.71 -10.22
C VAL A 66 4.73 14.47 -11.65
N THR A 67 4.57 13.25 -12.17
CA THR A 67 4.90 12.91 -13.57
C THR A 67 3.78 13.22 -14.56
N GLY A 68 2.63 13.74 -14.11
CA GLY A 68 1.53 14.19 -14.98
C GLY A 68 0.53 13.10 -15.40
N HIS A 69 0.58 11.91 -14.82
CA HIS A 69 -0.25 10.76 -15.17
C HIS A 69 -1.59 10.70 -14.42
N ILE A 70 -1.81 11.58 -13.46
CA ILE A 70 -3.10 11.74 -12.77
C ILE A 70 -3.35 13.22 -12.45
N LYS A 71 -4.60 13.67 -12.60
CA LYS A 71 -5.01 15.01 -12.18
C LYS A 71 -4.87 15.16 -10.67
N ILE A 72 -4.36 16.31 -10.19
CA ILE A 72 -4.15 16.59 -8.76
C ILE A 72 -5.41 16.33 -7.93
N THR A 73 -6.59 16.73 -8.42
CA THR A 73 -7.86 16.50 -7.72
C THR A 73 -8.20 15.01 -7.57
N ASN A 74 -7.89 14.20 -8.59
CA ASN A 74 -8.07 12.75 -8.52
C ASN A 74 -7.04 12.13 -7.56
N ALA A 75 -5.79 12.58 -7.60
CA ALA A 75 -4.72 12.10 -6.72
C ALA A 75 -5.06 12.30 -5.24
N ILE A 76 -5.56 13.49 -4.87
CA ILE A 76 -6.00 13.78 -3.50
C ILE A 76 -7.12 12.83 -3.08
N MET A 77 -8.13 12.63 -3.94
CA MET A 77 -9.24 11.73 -3.61
C MET A 77 -8.80 10.26 -3.51
N TYR A 78 -7.86 9.81 -4.34
CA TYR A 78 -7.28 8.48 -4.26
C TYR A 78 -6.57 8.29 -2.92
N ILE A 79 -5.73 9.25 -2.51
CA ILE A 79 -5.02 9.21 -1.22
C ILE A 79 -6.00 9.12 -0.05
N ILE A 80 -7.10 9.88 -0.09
CA ILE A 80 -8.16 9.80 0.94
C ILE A 80 -8.76 8.39 0.97
N MET A 81 -9.15 7.83 -0.18
CA MET A 81 -9.73 6.49 -0.24
C MET A 81 -8.74 5.40 0.22
N GLN A 82 -7.46 5.52 -0.14
CA GLN A 82 -6.39 4.62 0.30
C GLN A 82 -6.24 4.66 1.82
N ILE A 83 -6.17 5.86 2.41
CA ILE A 83 -6.06 6.03 3.87
C ILE A 83 -7.30 5.45 4.57
N MET A 84 -8.51 5.72 4.09
CA MET A 84 -9.72 5.15 4.66
C MET A 84 -9.74 3.61 4.55
N GLY A 85 -9.30 3.05 3.42
CA GLY A 85 -9.20 1.61 3.21
C GLY A 85 -8.21 0.97 4.18
N ALA A 86 -7.03 1.58 4.35
CA ALA A 86 -6.01 1.14 5.31
C ALA A 86 -6.53 1.17 6.75
N ILE A 87 -7.15 2.28 7.19
CA ILE A 87 -7.71 2.41 8.55
C ILE A 87 -8.78 1.34 8.78
N THR A 88 -9.68 1.14 7.82
CA THR A 88 -10.75 0.14 7.92
C THR A 88 -10.18 -1.28 8.05
N ALA A 89 -9.16 -1.61 7.26
CA ALA A 89 -8.48 -2.90 7.33
C ALA A 89 -7.79 -3.12 8.68
N SER A 90 -7.03 -2.13 9.16
CA SER A 90 -6.35 -2.22 10.45
C SER A 90 -7.33 -2.32 11.63
N ALA A 91 -8.45 -1.60 11.58
CA ALA A 91 -9.50 -1.70 12.61
C ALA A 91 -10.12 -3.10 12.65
N LEU A 92 -10.41 -3.68 11.48
CA LEU A 92 -10.94 -5.04 11.39
C LEU A 92 -9.91 -6.09 11.84
N LEU A 93 -8.63 -5.93 11.47
CA LEU A 93 -7.56 -6.79 11.97
C LEU A 93 -7.45 -6.72 13.50
N SER A 94 -7.46 -5.52 14.07
CA SER A 94 -7.44 -5.34 15.53
C SER A 94 -8.61 -6.05 16.21
N PHE A 95 -9.82 -5.91 15.66
CA PHE A 95 -10.99 -6.62 16.16
C PHE A 95 -10.83 -8.15 16.10
N ILE A 96 -10.37 -8.69 14.97
CA ILE A 96 -10.22 -10.15 14.76
C ILE A 96 -9.11 -10.73 15.64
N LEU A 97 -8.00 -10.01 15.81
CA LEU A 97 -6.84 -10.46 16.59
C LEU A 97 -6.96 -10.16 18.08
N GLY A 98 -8.09 -9.62 18.53
CA GLY A 98 -8.35 -9.36 19.95
C GLY A 98 -7.62 -8.15 20.52
N GLY A 99 -7.19 -7.21 19.68
CA GLY A 99 -6.49 -5.99 20.07
C GLY A 99 -5.35 -5.63 19.13
N SER A 100 -4.51 -4.70 19.57
CA SER A 100 -3.36 -4.17 18.81
C SER A 100 -2.01 -4.72 19.24
N ASP A 101 -1.98 -5.71 20.15
CA ASP A 101 -0.74 -6.20 20.75
C ASP A 101 0.21 -6.88 19.74
N SER A 102 -0.32 -7.37 18.62
CA SER A 102 0.47 -7.88 17.50
C SER A 102 1.21 -6.79 16.69
N GLY A 103 1.00 -5.51 17.03
CA GLY A 103 1.47 -4.37 16.25
C GLY A 103 0.73 -4.19 14.92
N LEU A 104 -0.26 -5.04 14.61
CA LEU A 104 -1.09 -4.99 13.40
C LEU A 104 -0.29 -4.92 12.09
N GLY A 105 0.93 -5.48 12.09
CA GLY A 105 1.84 -5.49 10.95
C GLY A 105 2.38 -4.11 10.57
N ALA A 106 2.33 -3.14 11.49
CA ALA A 106 2.93 -1.82 11.29
C ALA A 106 4.45 -1.94 11.12
N THR A 107 4.99 -1.27 10.09
CA THR A 107 6.44 -1.22 9.85
C THR A 107 7.14 -0.47 10.99
N GLN A 108 8.10 -1.15 11.61
CA GLN A 108 8.94 -0.61 12.68
C GLN A 108 10.40 -0.91 12.32
N PHE A 109 11.32 0.01 12.60
CA PHE A 109 12.76 -0.24 12.51
C PHE A 109 13.36 -0.36 13.92
N ASN A 110 14.43 -1.16 14.07
CA ASN A 110 15.14 -1.25 15.34
C ASN A 110 16.09 -0.05 15.52
N PRO A 111 15.85 0.86 16.47
CA PRO A 111 16.70 2.03 16.70
C PRO A 111 18.11 1.69 17.17
N GLU A 112 18.33 0.49 17.71
CA GLU A 112 19.67 0.00 18.09
C GLU A 112 20.50 -0.42 16.87
N SER A 113 19.84 -0.79 15.77
CA SER A 113 20.48 -1.26 14.54
C SER A 113 20.54 -0.20 13.45
N LEU A 114 19.55 0.70 13.39
CA LEU A 114 19.41 1.71 12.34
C LEU A 114 19.05 3.07 12.93
N THR A 115 19.71 4.11 12.43
CA THR A 115 19.28 5.50 12.65
C THR A 115 18.04 5.82 11.81
N SER A 116 17.26 6.82 12.24
CA SER A 116 16.08 7.28 11.47
C SER A 116 16.45 7.72 10.05
N THR A 117 17.62 8.35 9.87
CA THR A 117 18.13 8.74 8.54
C THR A 117 18.37 7.53 7.65
N GLN A 118 18.97 6.46 8.18
CA GLN A 118 19.18 5.22 7.42
C GLN A 118 17.85 4.56 7.05
N ALA A 119 16.88 4.52 7.98
CA ALA A 119 15.55 3.99 7.70
C ALA A 119 14.85 4.77 6.56
N ILE A 120 14.92 6.10 6.59
CA ILE A 120 14.37 6.97 5.52
C ILE A 120 15.04 6.68 4.17
N ILE A 121 16.36 6.51 4.14
CA ILE A 121 17.10 6.19 2.91
C ILE A 121 16.65 4.84 2.34
N ILE A 122 16.54 3.82 3.19
CA ILE A 122 16.09 2.48 2.79
C ILE A 122 14.67 2.56 2.21
N GLU A 123 13.73 3.17 2.93
CA GLU A 123 12.34 3.32 2.46
C GLU A 123 12.25 4.11 1.15
N SER A 124 13.08 5.14 0.98
CA SER A 124 13.14 5.93 -0.26
C SER A 124 13.61 5.09 -1.45
N ILE A 125 14.65 4.26 -1.25
CA ILE A 125 15.18 3.37 -2.29
C ILE A 125 14.17 2.28 -2.66
N LEU A 126 13.54 1.66 -1.66
CA LEU A 126 12.52 0.63 -1.89
C LEU A 126 11.30 1.21 -2.62
N THR A 127 10.84 2.38 -2.21
CA THR A 127 9.73 3.09 -2.87
C THR A 127 10.11 3.53 -4.29
N PHE A 128 11.36 3.95 -4.52
CA PHE A 128 11.85 4.26 -5.86
C PHE A 128 11.72 3.04 -6.78
N PHE A 129 12.18 1.86 -6.35
CA PHE A 129 12.05 0.64 -7.17
C PHE A 129 10.59 0.28 -7.45
N LEU A 130 9.72 0.40 -6.44
CA LEU A 130 8.28 0.18 -6.59
C LEU A 130 7.67 1.12 -7.65
N VAL A 131 7.85 2.43 -7.49
CA VAL A 131 7.29 3.43 -8.41
C VAL A 131 7.90 3.27 -9.80
N ASN A 132 9.21 3.07 -9.91
CA ASN A 132 9.88 2.82 -11.20
C ASN A 132 9.31 1.58 -11.91
N SER A 133 9.07 0.48 -11.19
CA SER A 133 8.45 -0.71 -11.77
C SER A 133 7.06 -0.41 -12.31
N ILE A 134 6.24 0.37 -11.59
CA ILE A 134 4.88 0.73 -12.03
C ILE A 134 4.94 1.61 -13.28
N MET A 135 5.80 2.62 -13.29
CA MET A 135 5.96 3.52 -14.45
C MET A 135 6.31 2.75 -15.72
N ASN A 136 7.25 1.80 -15.64
CA ASN A 136 7.71 1.02 -16.80
C ASN A 136 6.79 -0.15 -17.18
N THR A 137 5.78 -0.48 -16.38
CA THR A 137 4.85 -1.58 -16.69
C THR A 137 3.48 -1.08 -17.13
N VAL A 138 3.03 0.06 -16.63
CA VAL A 138 1.66 0.54 -16.82
C VAL A 138 1.57 1.75 -17.76
N ILE A 139 2.55 2.65 -17.72
CA ILE A 139 2.44 3.97 -18.35
C ILE A 139 2.98 4.01 -19.79
N ASN A 140 4.00 3.20 -20.11
CA ASN A 140 4.68 3.07 -21.42
C ASN A 140 4.69 4.33 -22.30
#